data_AF-A0A6J0C795-F1
#
_entry.id   AF-A0A6J0C795-F1
#
_cell.length_a   1.000
_cell.length_b   1.000
_cell.length_c   1.000
_cell.angle_alpha   90.00
_cell.angle_beta   90.00
_cell.angle_gamma   90.00
#
_symmetry.space_group_name_H-M   'P 1'
#
loop_
_entity.id
_entity.type
_entity.pdbx_description
1 polymer ?
#
loop_
_entity_poly.entity_id
_entity_poly.type
_entity_poly.pdbx_seq_one_letter_code
_entity_poly.pdbx_strand_id
1 'polypeptide(L)'
;MNFWFLCLLVCVGVATAQLSRKEQAAEQARRRVGIASRSREPTDSKPQKKEEEEYDEEEYEESPSAIKQFKCPEPNGYFPDPEQCDKYYDCQDNKAHPKLCPDGLVFNDFSPQQEKCDLPFGIDCSTKPKLQPPMPTVNCPRLHGYFAHKEAGVCDKFYYCVDGQFNMLTCPGGLVFSEKTGICNWPDEAQKKGCGSKELFNFTCPAVDDSVAATHPRYPDVEDCQFFYVCVNGVTPRRSGCKLGQAFDERTGKCDWARKIPECKDWYKGQLTDEELDALENPPPKPKPSGGSSRRKRPQKSQD
;
A
#
# COMPACT_ATOMS: atom_id res chain seq x y z
N MET A 1 -83.55 19.12 1.50
CA MET A 1 -84.79 18.53 2.02
C MET A 1 -84.42 17.69 3.24
N ASN A 2 -84.77 18.15 4.44
CA ASN A 2 -84.66 17.47 5.76
C ASN A 2 -83.27 17.03 6.27
N PHE A 3 -83.01 16.95 7.58
CA PHE A 3 -83.29 17.83 8.74
C PHE A 3 -82.34 17.37 9.89
N TRP A 4 -81.99 18.25 10.84
CA TRP A 4 -81.36 18.03 12.18
C TRP A 4 -80.78 16.64 12.60
N PHE A 5 -79.60 16.55 13.26
CA PHE A 5 -79.41 16.99 14.67
C PHE A 5 -77.93 17.10 15.13
N LEU A 6 -77.69 17.86 16.21
CA LEU A 6 -76.41 17.99 16.94
C LEU A 6 -76.20 16.90 18.02
N CYS A 7 -74.94 16.51 18.26
CA CYS A 7 -74.27 16.42 19.59
C CYS A 7 -72.76 16.14 19.37
N LEU A 8 -71.77 17.01 19.64
CA LEU A 8 -71.24 17.57 20.90
C LEU A 8 -70.54 16.57 21.87
N LEU A 9 -69.30 16.93 22.26
CA LEU A 9 -68.43 16.35 23.31
C LEU A 9 -67.75 14.99 22.97
N VAL A 10 -66.51 14.66 23.36
CA VAL A 10 -65.43 15.43 24.05
C VAL A 10 -64.04 14.86 23.68
N CYS A 11 -62.99 15.66 23.88
CA CYS A 11 -61.58 15.30 23.65
C CYS A 11 -61.07 14.16 24.57
N VAL A 12 -60.12 13.34 24.06
CA VAL A 12 -58.82 13.00 24.69
C VAL A 12 -57.93 12.47 23.55
N GLY A 13 -56.70 12.99 23.42
CA GLY A 13 -55.75 12.53 22.41
C GLY A 13 -54.82 11.42 22.93
N VAL A 14 -54.31 10.58 22.02
CA VAL A 14 -53.13 9.74 22.27
C VAL A 14 -52.23 9.81 21.04
N ALA A 15 -51.09 10.49 21.16
CA ALA A 15 -50.03 10.45 20.16
C ALA A 15 -49.16 9.21 20.42
N THR A 16 -49.31 8.16 19.61
CA THR A 16 -48.48 6.94 19.73
C THR A 16 -47.17 7.10 18.97
N ALA A 17 -46.11 7.51 19.67
CA ALA A 17 -44.75 7.36 19.17
C ALA A 17 -44.35 5.87 19.19
N GLN A 18 -44.25 5.23 18.02
CA GLN A 18 -43.69 3.89 17.91
C GLN A 18 -42.17 3.96 17.81
N LEU A 19 -41.48 3.57 18.88
CA LEU A 19 -40.03 3.40 18.89
C LEU A 19 -39.60 2.20 18.02
N SER A 20 -38.45 2.35 17.38
CA SER A 20 -37.92 1.40 16.41
C SER A 20 -37.33 0.15 17.07
N ARG A 21 -37.33 -0.97 16.33
CA ARG A 21 -36.95 -2.34 16.78
C ARG A 21 -35.50 -2.52 17.29
N LYS A 22 -34.72 -1.46 17.48
CA LYS A 22 -33.31 -1.52 17.89
C LYS A 22 -33.08 -1.53 19.41
N GLU A 23 -34.05 -1.12 20.22
CA GLU A 23 -33.86 -1.03 21.69
C GLU A 23 -34.14 -2.36 22.43
N GLN A 24 -34.90 -3.29 21.84
CA GLN A 24 -35.28 -4.55 22.51
C GLN A 24 -34.17 -5.63 22.56
N ALA A 25 -33.04 -5.43 21.87
CA ALA A 25 -31.95 -6.40 21.82
C ALA A 25 -30.95 -6.31 23.00
N ALA A 26 -30.91 -5.17 23.72
CA ALA A 26 -29.91 -4.91 24.76
C ALA A 26 -30.24 -5.54 26.14
N GLU A 27 -31.49 -5.93 26.36
CA GLU A 27 -31.98 -6.32 27.71
C GLU A 27 -31.89 -7.84 27.97
N GLN A 28 -31.85 -8.67 26.94
CA GLN A 28 -31.75 -10.14 27.09
C GLN A 28 -30.34 -10.64 27.47
N ALA A 29 -29.30 -9.82 27.29
CA ALA A 29 -27.91 -10.19 27.60
C ALA A 29 -27.54 -10.13 29.10
N ARG A 30 -28.40 -9.57 29.97
CA ARG A 30 -28.09 -9.31 31.40
C ARG A 30 -28.60 -10.35 32.41
N ARG A 31 -29.11 -11.52 31.97
CA ARG A 31 -29.89 -12.44 32.83
C ARG A 31 -29.30 -13.83 33.15
N ARG A 32 -27.99 -14.06 33.04
CA ARG A 32 -27.36 -15.36 33.39
C ARG A 32 -26.03 -15.26 34.17
N VAL A 33 -26.08 -14.76 35.41
CA VAL A 33 -25.03 -14.95 36.44
C VAL A 33 -25.68 -15.07 37.83
N GLY A 34 -25.23 -16.00 38.69
CA GLY A 34 -25.63 -16.14 40.10
C GLY A 34 -26.69 -17.24 40.38
N ILE A 35 -26.64 -18.17 41.36
CA ILE A 35 -25.68 -18.84 42.27
C ILE A 35 -26.52 -19.37 43.47
N ALA A 36 -26.43 -20.66 43.83
CA ALA A 36 -26.66 -21.26 45.17
C ALA A 36 -26.28 -22.77 45.09
N SER A 37 -25.39 -23.38 45.91
CA SER A 37 -25.35 -23.55 47.38
C SER A 37 -26.49 -24.47 47.90
N ARG A 38 -26.30 -25.56 48.68
CA ARG A 38 -25.13 -26.24 49.30
C ARG A 38 -25.63 -27.52 50.02
N SER A 39 -24.88 -28.63 50.05
CA SER A 39 -24.66 -29.51 51.26
C SER A 39 -23.93 -30.84 50.95
N ARG A 40 -23.31 -31.39 52.01
CA ARG A 40 -22.46 -32.59 52.14
C ARG A 40 -23.26 -33.75 52.78
N GLU A 41 -22.86 -35.01 52.99
CA GLU A 41 -21.72 -35.96 52.73
C GLU A 41 -22.27 -37.36 53.18
N PRO A 42 -21.54 -38.51 53.20
CA PRO A 42 -20.49 -39.12 52.35
C PRO A 42 -20.85 -40.60 51.93
N THR A 43 -20.02 -41.31 51.16
CA THR A 43 -19.63 -42.74 51.44
C THR A 43 -18.62 -43.32 50.46
N ASP A 44 -17.69 -44.09 51.06
CA ASP A 44 -16.91 -45.23 50.55
C ASP A 44 -15.86 -45.02 49.44
N SER A 45 -14.68 -45.58 49.72
CA SER A 45 -13.46 -45.46 48.94
C SER A 45 -12.78 -46.82 48.83
N LYS A 46 -12.56 -47.28 47.58
CA LYS A 46 -11.62 -48.36 47.30
C LYS A 46 -10.61 -47.96 46.22
N PRO A 47 -9.36 -48.44 46.30
CA PRO A 47 -8.25 -47.85 45.58
C PRO A 47 -8.14 -48.42 44.16
N GLN A 48 -7.94 -47.54 43.19
CA GLN A 48 -7.25 -47.90 41.96
C GLN A 48 -5.77 -47.57 42.12
N LYS A 49 -4.92 -48.49 41.65
CA LYS A 49 -3.47 -48.40 41.78
C LYS A 49 -2.97 -47.19 41.00
N LYS A 50 -2.04 -46.43 41.57
CA LYS A 50 -1.11 -45.65 40.77
C LYS A 50 -0.11 -46.62 40.17
N GLU A 51 0.03 -46.57 38.85
CA GLU A 51 1.31 -46.87 38.22
C GLU A 51 2.10 -45.56 38.27
N GLU A 52 3.33 -45.65 38.78
CA GLU A 52 4.25 -44.53 38.84
C GLU A 52 5.03 -44.54 37.54
N GLU A 53 4.66 -43.68 36.58
CA GLU A 53 5.46 -43.47 35.38
C GLU A 53 6.72 -42.68 35.76
N GLU A 54 7.82 -43.42 35.75
CA GLU A 54 9.19 -42.94 35.89
C GLU A 54 9.48 -41.93 34.77
N TYR A 55 9.66 -40.66 35.16
CA TYR A 55 9.92 -39.57 34.23
C TYR A 55 11.44 -39.46 34.07
N ASP A 56 12.00 -40.16 33.08
CA ASP A 56 13.41 -40.05 32.74
C ASP A 56 13.76 -38.58 32.43
N GLU A 57 14.81 -38.07 33.07
CA GLU A 57 15.44 -36.80 32.70
C GLU A 57 16.26 -37.03 31.42
N GLU A 58 15.57 -37.16 30.29
CA GLU A 58 16.22 -37.17 28.97
C GLU A 58 16.92 -35.83 28.75
N GLU A 59 18.24 -35.84 28.97
CA GLU A 59 19.17 -34.82 28.49
C GLU A 59 18.94 -34.64 26.99
N TYR A 60 18.26 -33.55 26.63
CA TYR A 60 17.87 -33.26 25.26
C TYR A 60 19.11 -32.84 24.46
N GLU A 61 19.91 -33.82 24.04
CA GLU A 61 20.98 -33.60 23.06
C GLU A 61 20.33 -32.99 21.81
N GLU A 62 20.64 -31.72 21.55
CA GLU A 62 20.39 -31.11 20.25
C GLU A 62 21.15 -31.93 19.21
N SER A 63 20.45 -32.87 18.57
CA SER A 63 20.93 -33.57 17.39
C SER A 63 21.53 -32.55 16.42
N PRO A 64 22.84 -32.63 16.11
CA PRO A 64 23.50 -31.65 15.26
C PRO A 64 23.09 -31.87 13.80
N SER A 65 21.85 -31.49 13.50
CA SER A 65 21.29 -31.28 12.17
C SER A 65 22.24 -30.34 11.43
N ALA A 66 23.07 -30.94 10.58
CA ALA A 66 24.33 -30.38 10.11
C ALA A 66 24.26 -28.87 9.80
N ILE A 67 24.70 -28.04 10.76
CA ILE A 67 25.02 -26.65 10.50
C ILE A 67 26.21 -26.70 9.55
N LYS A 68 25.90 -26.57 8.26
CA LYS A 68 26.88 -26.52 7.17
C LYS A 68 27.73 -25.27 7.41
N GLN A 69 28.86 -25.45 8.10
CA GLN A 69 29.64 -24.37 8.68
C GLN A 69 30.01 -23.36 7.59
N PHE A 70 29.41 -22.17 7.67
CA PHE A 70 29.64 -21.14 6.65
C PHE A 70 31.10 -20.72 6.67
N LYS A 71 31.76 -20.82 5.52
CA LYS A 71 33.14 -20.42 5.35
C LYS A 71 33.19 -19.02 4.77
N CYS A 72 33.77 -18.08 5.51
CA CYS A 72 34.04 -16.73 5.05
C CYS A 72 34.82 -16.73 3.71
N PRO A 73 34.32 -16.05 2.66
CA PRO A 73 35.04 -15.88 1.39
C PRO A 73 36.32 -15.05 1.54
N GLU A 74 36.30 -14.01 2.38
CA GLU A 74 37.46 -13.19 2.76
C GLU A 74 37.53 -13.10 4.30
N PRO A 75 38.69 -12.74 4.90
CA PRO A 75 38.83 -12.68 6.36
C PRO A 75 37.85 -11.72 7.04
N ASN A 76 37.55 -10.58 6.38
CA ASN A 76 36.69 -9.54 6.91
C ASN A 76 35.67 -9.09 5.86
N GLY A 77 34.40 -8.93 6.24
CA GLY A 77 33.34 -8.42 5.36
C GLY A 77 31.97 -9.08 5.57
N TYR A 78 30.97 -8.63 4.83
CA TYR A 78 29.59 -9.09 4.91
C TYR A 78 29.23 -9.94 3.69
N PHE A 79 28.75 -11.17 3.92
CA PHE A 79 28.53 -12.15 2.85
C PHE A 79 27.15 -12.82 2.95
N PRO A 80 26.45 -13.05 1.82
CA PRO A 80 25.10 -13.63 1.83
C PRO A 80 25.09 -15.08 2.30
N ASP A 81 23.99 -15.50 2.94
CA ASP A 81 23.70 -16.92 3.14
C ASP A 81 23.33 -17.59 1.79
N PRO A 82 23.79 -18.84 1.54
CA PRO A 82 23.56 -19.52 0.26
C PRO A 82 22.11 -19.98 0.03
N GLU A 83 21.26 -19.99 1.06
CA GLU A 83 19.88 -20.50 0.96
C GLU A 83 18.81 -19.47 1.35
N GLN A 84 19.17 -18.46 2.15
CA GLN A 84 18.25 -17.49 2.75
C GLN A 84 18.60 -16.03 2.41
N CYS A 85 17.73 -15.32 1.70
CA CYS A 85 18.02 -13.99 1.15
C CYS A 85 18.13 -12.88 2.20
N ASP A 86 17.44 -13.01 3.34
CA ASP A 86 17.48 -12.06 4.45
C ASP A 86 18.49 -12.44 5.54
N LYS A 87 19.37 -13.40 5.26
CA LYS A 87 20.44 -13.84 6.16
C LYS A 87 21.81 -13.60 5.53
N TYR A 88 22.76 -13.20 6.36
CA TYR A 88 24.14 -12.93 5.97
C TYR A 88 25.09 -13.24 7.11
N TYR A 89 26.38 -13.15 6.85
CA TYR A 89 27.45 -13.38 7.81
C TYR A 89 28.36 -12.16 7.85
N ASP A 90 28.55 -11.61 9.04
CA ASP A 90 29.63 -10.69 9.37
C ASP A 90 30.88 -11.53 9.66
N CYS A 91 31.82 -11.52 8.72
CA CYS A 91 33.09 -12.21 8.84
C CYS A 91 34.12 -11.31 9.50
N GLN A 92 34.76 -11.82 10.56
CA GLN A 92 35.82 -11.14 11.30
C GLN A 92 36.97 -12.11 11.57
N ASP A 93 38.16 -11.83 11.03
CA ASP A 93 39.33 -12.73 11.06
C ASP A 93 39.01 -14.19 10.65
N ASN A 94 38.19 -14.36 9.61
CA ASN A 94 37.64 -15.62 9.07
C ASN A 94 36.59 -16.32 9.98
N LYS A 95 36.12 -15.69 11.06
CA LYS A 95 35.00 -16.20 11.87
C LYS A 95 33.70 -15.63 11.35
N ALA A 96 32.77 -16.50 10.98
CA ALA A 96 31.47 -16.12 10.45
C ALA A 96 30.45 -15.90 11.58
N HIS A 97 29.95 -14.68 11.73
CA HIS A 97 28.89 -14.33 12.68
C HIS A 97 27.56 -14.21 11.93
N PRO A 98 26.61 -15.15 12.07
CA PRO A 98 25.34 -15.10 11.38
C PRO A 98 24.48 -13.93 11.87
N LYS A 99 23.89 -13.19 10.92
CA LYS A 99 22.98 -12.08 11.15
C LYS A 99 21.75 -12.19 10.25
N LEU A 100 20.65 -11.59 10.68
CA LEU A 100 19.43 -11.44 9.90
C LEU A 100 19.19 -9.97 9.59
N CYS A 101 18.66 -9.70 8.40
CA CYS A 101 18.07 -8.40 8.08
C CYS A 101 16.76 -8.18 8.84
N PRO A 102 16.35 -6.93 9.10
CA PRO A 102 15.03 -6.62 9.64
C PRO A 102 13.90 -7.22 8.80
N ASP A 103 12.80 -7.62 9.45
CA ASP A 103 11.72 -8.38 8.82
C ASP A 103 11.09 -7.66 7.61
N GLY A 104 11.23 -8.25 6.42
CA GLY A 104 10.78 -7.67 5.15
C GLY A 104 11.86 -6.97 4.32
N LEU A 105 13.09 -6.88 4.86
CA LEU A 105 14.30 -6.53 4.10
C LEU A 105 15.10 -7.78 3.75
N VAL A 106 15.96 -7.69 2.73
CA VAL A 106 16.89 -8.74 2.30
C VAL A 106 18.31 -8.18 2.22
N PHE A 107 19.32 -9.06 2.30
CA PHE A 107 20.71 -8.63 2.29
C PHE A 107 21.16 -8.21 0.89
N ASN A 108 21.77 -7.02 0.81
CA ASN A 108 22.35 -6.49 -0.42
C ASN A 108 23.84 -6.84 -0.47
N ASP A 109 24.20 -7.75 -1.38
CA ASP A 109 25.57 -8.28 -1.54
C ASP A 109 26.43 -7.53 -2.60
N PHE A 110 26.01 -6.34 -3.06
CA PHE A 110 26.77 -5.56 -4.05
C PHE A 110 28.13 -5.02 -3.54
N SER A 111 28.35 -4.96 -2.21
CA SER A 111 29.64 -4.60 -1.62
C SER A 111 29.87 -5.35 -0.30
N PRO A 112 30.85 -6.27 -0.23
CA PRO A 112 31.20 -6.97 1.01
C PRO A 112 31.69 -6.06 2.15
N GLN A 113 31.90 -4.77 1.90
CA GLN A 113 32.34 -3.79 2.90
C GLN A 113 31.17 -3.03 3.54
N GLN A 114 29.92 -3.30 3.14
CA GLN A 114 28.72 -2.63 3.64
C GLN A 114 27.73 -3.64 4.23
N GLU A 115 27.41 -3.47 5.51
CA GLU A 115 26.30 -4.16 6.16
C GLU A 115 24.99 -3.51 5.70
N LYS A 116 24.44 -3.97 4.58
CA LYS A 116 23.28 -3.35 3.95
C LYS A 116 22.13 -4.33 3.77
N CYS A 117 20.99 -3.98 4.35
CA CYS A 117 19.70 -4.60 4.10
C CYS A 117 18.82 -3.60 3.33
N ASP A 118 18.22 -4.03 2.23
CA ASP A 118 17.32 -3.21 1.40
C ASP A 118 15.99 -3.94 1.20
N LEU A 119 15.02 -3.25 0.61
CA LEU A 119 13.81 -3.89 0.09
C LEU A 119 14.16 -4.90 -1.02
N PRO A 120 13.38 -5.99 -1.19
CA PRO A 120 13.67 -7.03 -2.19
C PRO A 120 13.54 -6.58 -3.65
N PHE A 121 13.07 -5.35 -3.91
CA PHE A 121 12.90 -4.80 -5.24
C PHE A 121 14.27 -4.48 -5.88
N GLY A 122 14.77 -5.39 -6.72
CA GLY A 122 16.06 -5.25 -7.41
C GLY A 122 17.20 -6.08 -6.82
N ILE A 123 16.92 -6.93 -5.82
CA ILE A 123 17.87 -7.94 -5.29
C ILE A 123 17.40 -9.32 -5.73
N ASP A 124 18.32 -10.11 -6.31
CA ASP A 124 17.98 -11.45 -6.80
C ASP A 124 17.99 -12.49 -5.66
N CYS A 125 16.80 -12.77 -5.12
CA CYS A 125 16.57 -13.85 -4.18
C CYS A 125 16.24 -15.20 -4.86
N SER A 126 16.23 -15.30 -6.20
CA SER A 126 15.75 -16.51 -6.91
C SER A 126 16.58 -17.76 -6.61
N THR A 127 17.86 -17.58 -6.29
CA THR A 127 18.80 -18.65 -5.91
C THR A 127 18.79 -18.99 -4.42
N LYS A 128 18.32 -18.05 -3.58
CA LYS A 128 18.31 -18.12 -2.11
C LYS A 128 16.93 -17.73 -1.53
N PRO A 129 15.83 -18.41 -1.92
CA PRO A 129 14.47 -17.89 -1.73
C PRO A 129 13.94 -18.01 -0.28
N LYS A 130 14.68 -18.61 0.66
CA LYS A 130 14.22 -18.67 2.06
C LYS A 130 14.27 -17.27 2.67
N LEU A 131 13.36 -17.03 3.61
CA LEU A 131 13.29 -15.83 4.44
C LEU A 131 12.98 -16.26 5.88
N GLN A 132 13.24 -15.38 6.85
CA GLN A 132 12.78 -15.58 8.23
C GLN A 132 11.24 -15.60 8.31
N PRO A 133 10.64 -16.11 9.41
CA PRO A 133 9.20 -16.01 9.63
C PRO A 133 8.69 -14.56 9.64
N PRO A 134 7.54 -14.25 9.03
CA PRO A 134 6.99 -12.89 9.02
C PRO A 134 6.54 -12.44 10.42
N MET A 135 6.71 -11.15 10.72
CA MET A 135 6.15 -10.50 11.91
C MET A 135 5.05 -9.50 11.50
N PRO A 136 3.81 -9.98 11.24
CA PRO A 136 2.74 -9.14 10.71
C PRO A 136 2.15 -8.20 11.77
N THR A 137 1.83 -6.98 11.35
CA THR A 137 1.06 -5.99 12.12
C THR A 137 -0.18 -5.53 11.33
N VAL A 138 -0.85 -4.48 11.79
CA VAL A 138 -1.98 -3.89 11.06
C VAL A 138 -1.49 -3.30 9.73
N ASN A 139 -1.95 -3.88 8.62
CA ASN A 139 -1.64 -3.47 7.24
C ASN A 139 -0.20 -3.77 6.76
N CYS A 140 0.66 -4.33 7.61
CA CYS A 140 2.02 -4.73 7.27
C CYS A 140 2.17 -6.26 7.44
N PRO A 141 2.18 -7.06 6.36
CA PRO A 141 2.51 -8.49 6.39
C PRO A 141 3.93 -8.81 6.89
N ARG A 142 4.85 -7.84 6.79
CA ARG A 142 6.22 -7.83 7.34
C ARG A 142 6.47 -6.44 7.95
N LEU A 143 7.40 -6.31 8.91
CA LEU A 143 7.68 -5.01 9.54
C LEU A 143 8.11 -3.91 8.57
N HIS A 144 8.86 -4.26 7.51
CA HIS A 144 9.27 -3.35 6.44
C HIS A 144 8.71 -3.79 5.09
N GLY A 145 8.31 -2.84 4.24
CA GLY A 145 7.90 -3.15 2.87
C GLY A 145 6.88 -2.20 2.24
N TYR A 146 6.52 -2.48 0.99
CA TYR A 146 5.36 -1.92 0.32
C TYR A 146 4.33 -3.02 0.05
N PHE A 147 3.07 -2.81 0.45
CA PHE A 147 2.02 -3.85 0.42
C PHE A 147 0.73 -3.30 -0.16
N ALA A 148 -0.03 -4.12 -0.92
CA ALA A 148 -1.29 -3.66 -1.49
C ALA A 148 -2.33 -3.32 -0.42
N HIS A 149 -3.31 -2.48 -0.78
CA HIS A 149 -4.50 -2.32 0.02
C HIS A 149 -5.21 -3.67 0.24
N LYS A 150 -5.72 -3.90 1.46
CA LYS A 150 -6.37 -5.16 1.88
C LYS A 150 -7.58 -5.53 1.03
N GLU A 151 -8.32 -4.53 0.56
CA GLU A 151 -9.47 -4.72 -0.32
C GLU A 151 -8.99 -4.83 -1.77
N ALA A 152 -9.28 -5.96 -2.42
CA ALA A 152 -8.77 -6.26 -3.76
C ALA A 152 -9.15 -5.21 -4.83
N GLY A 153 -10.35 -4.62 -4.72
CA GLY A 153 -10.83 -3.57 -5.63
C GLY A 153 -10.20 -2.19 -5.43
N VAL A 154 -9.40 -1.99 -4.38
CA VAL A 154 -8.63 -0.75 -4.19
C VAL A 154 -7.27 -0.94 -4.85
N CYS A 155 -7.12 -0.37 -6.04
CA CYS A 155 -5.99 -0.63 -6.93
C CYS A 155 -4.89 0.45 -6.86
N ASP A 156 -5.27 1.68 -6.52
CA ASP A 156 -4.42 2.86 -6.41
C ASP A 156 -3.75 3.01 -5.03
N LYS A 157 -4.27 2.36 -3.98
CA LYS A 157 -3.75 2.51 -2.60
C LYS A 157 -2.85 1.35 -2.17
N PHE A 158 -1.85 1.69 -1.36
CA PHE A 158 -0.88 0.77 -0.82
C PHE A 158 -0.34 1.28 0.52
N TYR A 159 0.33 0.41 1.25
CA TYR A 159 0.94 0.70 2.54
C TYR A 159 2.46 0.69 2.42
N TYR A 160 3.10 1.73 2.95
CA TYR A 160 4.55 1.75 3.20
C TYR A 160 4.80 1.49 4.68
N CYS A 161 5.48 0.41 5.00
CA CYS A 161 5.73 -0.05 6.37
C CYS A 161 7.19 0.12 6.78
N VAL A 162 7.39 0.63 8.00
CA VAL A 162 8.68 0.71 8.71
C VAL A 162 8.43 0.33 10.16
N ASP A 163 9.19 -0.63 10.70
CA ASP A 163 9.04 -1.15 12.07
C ASP A 163 7.58 -1.55 12.41
N GLY A 164 6.83 -2.05 11.42
CA GLY A 164 5.43 -2.44 11.55
C GLY A 164 4.44 -1.28 11.65
N GLN A 165 4.88 -0.02 11.48
CA GLN A 165 4.03 1.16 11.36
C GLN A 165 3.82 1.50 9.88
N PHE A 166 2.59 1.76 9.46
CA PHE A 166 2.26 2.04 8.06
C PHE A 166 1.90 3.50 7.78
N ASN A 167 2.31 3.99 6.61
CA ASN A 167 1.66 5.11 5.93
C ASN A 167 0.83 4.56 4.76
N MET A 168 -0.44 4.96 4.66
CA MET A 168 -1.22 4.68 3.45
C MET A 168 -0.88 5.71 2.37
N LEU A 169 -0.43 5.23 1.21
CA LEU A 169 -0.10 6.04 0.05
C LEU A 169 -1.11 5.78 -1.07
N THR A 170 -1.26 6.76 -1.95
CA THR A 170 -2.09 6.66 -3.16
C THR A 170 -1.20 6.90 -4.38
N CYS A 171 -1.30 6.03 -5.37
CA CYS A 171 -0.60 6.14 -6.64
C CYS A 171 -1.03 7.41 -7.42
N PRO A 172 -0.14 7.97 -8.25
CA PRO A 172 -0.53 9.01 -9.22
C PRO A 172 -1.72 8.55 -10.09
N GLY A 173 -2.56 9.50 -10.49
CA GLY A 173 -3.81 9.22 -11.20
C GLY A 173 -3.61 8.35 -12.44
N GLY A 174 -4.38 7.26 -12.54
CA GLY A 174 -4.28 6.28 -13.61
C GLY A 174 -3.29 5.14 -13.40
N LEU A 175 -2.54 5.12 -12.29
CA LEU A 175 -1.59 4.06 -11.94
C LEU A 175 -2.13 3.13 -10.85
N VAL A 176 -1.63 1.88 -10.86
CA VAL A 176 -1.99 0.78 -9.96
C VAL A 176 -0.75 0.34 -9.20
N PHE A 177 -0.87 0.08 -7.91
CA PHE A 177 0.25 -0.44 -7.12
C PHE A 177 0.56 -1.90 -7.50
N SER A 178 1.82 -2.16 -7.82
CA SER A 178 2.35 -3.47 -8.18
C SER A 178 3.18 -4.06 -7.03
N GLU A 179 2.64 -5.06 -6.35
CA GLU A 179 3.35 -5.79 -5.27
C GLU A 179 4.64 -6.48 -5.76
N LYS A 180 4.71 -6.81 -7.05
CA LYS A 180 5.89 -7.43 -7.67
C LYS A 180 7.07 -6.46 -7.80
N THR A 181 6.80 -5.17 -8.00
CA THR A 181 7.83 -4.15 -8.27
C THR A 181 7.96 -3.10 -7.17
N GLY A 182 7.03 -3.07 -6.20
CA GLY A 182 7.04 -2.11 -5.09
C GLY A 182 6.69 -0.69 -5.49
N ILE A 183 6.18 -0.48 -6.71
CA ILE A 183 5.92 0.84 -7.31
C ILE A 183 4.56 0.90 -8.01
N CYS A 184 4.12 2.11 -8.33
CA CYS A 184 2.91 2.36 -9.11
C CYS A 184 3.22 2.21 -10.62
N ASN A 185 2.58 1.23 -11.27
CA ASN A 185 2.72 0.94 -12.69
C ASN A 185 1.40 1.21 -13.43
N TRP A 186 1.44 1.15 -14.77
CA TRP A 186 0.22 1.12 -15.57
C TRP A 186 -0.63 -0.13 -15.24
N PRO A 187 -1.96 -0.06 -15.29
CA PRO A 187 -2.85 -1.18 -14.93
C PRO A 187 -2.49 -2.51 -15.63
N ASP A 188 -2.11 -2.44 -16.90
CA ASP A 188 -1.74 -3.58 -17.74
C ASP A 188 -0.35 -4.16 -17.42
N GLU A 189 0.55 -3.35 -16.85
CA GLU A 189 1.89 -3.76 -16.41
C GLU A 189 1.93 -4.22 -14.95
N ALA A 190 1.08 -3.64 -14.09
CA ALA A 190 0.98 -3.99 -12.68
C ALA A 190 0.42 -5.42 -12.47
N GLN A 191 -0.35 -5.93 -13.43
CA GLN A 191 -0.90 -7.29 -13.46
C GLN A 191 -1.72 -7.68 -12.20
N LYS A 192 -2.19 -6.69 -11.42
CA LYS A 192 -3.05 -6.89 -10.26
C LYS A 192 -4.44 -7.31 -10.73
N LYS A 193 -4.91 -8.48 -10.26
CA LYS A 193 -6.21 -9.06 -10.64
C LYS A 193 -7.38 -8.13 -10.27
N GLY A 194 -8.24 -7.81 -11.24
CA GLY A 194 -9.38 -6.90 -11.06
C GLY A 194 -9.01 -5.41 -11.07
N CYS A 195 -7.78 -5.10 -11.51
CA CYS A 195 -7.26 -3.74 -11.63
C CYS A 195 -6.75 -3.47 -13.05
N GLY A 196 -7.31 -4.09 -14.09
CA GLY A 196 -6.95 -3.84 -15.49
C GLY A 196 -7.54 -2.53 -16.02
N SER A 197 -6.94 -1.92 -17.05
CA SER A 197 -7.35 -0.59 -17.52
C SER A 197 -8.83 -0.45 -17.88
N LYS A 198 -9.40 -1.47 -18.55
CA LYS A 198 -10.81 -1.46 -18.96
C LYS A 198 -11.75 -1.56 -17.75
N GLU A 199 -11.32 -2.26 -16.71
CA GLU A 199 -12.07 -2.47 -15.46
C GLU A 199 -12.06 -1.21 -14.61
N LEU A 200 -10.93 -0.50 -14.56
CA LEU A 200 -10.75 0.71 -13.76
C LEU A 200 -11.33 1.97 -14.37
N PHE A 201 -11.26 2.12 -15.70
CA PHE A 201 -11.61 3.38 -16.36
C PHE A 201 -12.95 3.34 -17.09
N ASN A 202 -13.57 2.16 -17.24
CA ASN A 202 -14.79 1.96 -18.04
C ASN A 202 -14.68 2.52 -19.50
N PHE A 203 -13.47 2.73 -19.98
CA PHE A 203 -13.15 3.31 -21.28
C PHE A 203 -12.65 2.25 -22.24
N THR A 204 -13.09 2.32 -23.49
CA THR A 204 -12.63 1.45 -24.58
C THR A 204 -12.05 2.31 -25.69
N CYS A 205 -10.84 2.00 -26.13
CA CYS A 205 -10.19 2.66 -27.25
C CYS A 205 -11.04 2.57 -28.53
N PRO A 206 -11.33 3.69 -29.19
CA PRO A 206 -11.96 3.70 -30.51
C PRO A 206 -11.17 2.85 -31.51
N ALA A 207 -11.88 2.10 -32.35
CA ALA A 207 -11.27 1.30 -33.40
C ALA A 207 -10.65 2.21 -34.47
N VAL A 208 -9.39 1.95 -34.79
CA VAL A 208 -8.58 2.67 -35.79
C VAL A 208 -7.77 1.67 -36.61
N ASP A 209 -7.21 2.10 -37.74
CA ASP A 209 -6.27 1.27 -38.51
C ASP A 209 -4.91 1.12 -37.82
N ASP A 210 -4.12 0.14 -38.27
CA ASP A 210 -2.81 -0.20 -37.70
C ASP A 210 -1.82 0.98 -37.71
N SER A 211 -1.89 1.87 -38.70
CA SER A 211 -0.97 3.01 -38.80
C SER A 211 -1.27 4.07 -37.73
N VAL A 212 -2.56 4.31 -37.45
CA VAL A 212 -2.99 5.17 -36.34
C VAL A 212 -2.73 4.47 -35.00
N ALA A 213 -3.05 3.18 -34.85
CA ALA A 213 -2.81 2.40 -33.64
C ALA A 213 -1.34 2.44 -33.17
N ALA A 214 -0.40 2.37 -34.13
CA ALA A 214 1.03 2.49 -33.91
C ALA A 214 1.47 3.86 -33.35
N THR A 215 0.68 4.92 -33.56
CA THR A 215 0.96 6.27 -32.98
C THR A 215 0.46 6.43 -31.54
N HIS A 216 -0.24 5.43 -31.00
CA HIS A 216 -0.90 5.43 -29.69
C HIS A 216 -1.87 6.62 -29.55
N PRO A 217 -3.02 6.58 -30.24
CA PRO A 217 -3.93 7.71 -30.32
C PRO A 217 -4.45 8.11 -28.94
N ARG A 218 -4.81 9.39 -28.80
CA ARG A 218 -5.17 10.01 -27.54
C ARG A 218 -6.57 10.61 -27.61
N TYR A 219 -7.37 10.37 -26.58
CA TYR A 219 -8.78 10.73 -26.50
C TYR A 219 -9.08 11.43 -25.17
N PRO A 220 -9.94 12.45 -25.14
CA PRO A 220 -10.28 13.14 -23.90
C PRO A 220 -10.94 12.19 -22.89
N ASP A 221 -10.74 12.47 -21.60
CA ASP A 221 -11.65 11.97 -20.58
C ASP A 221 -12.87 12.91 -20.51
N VAL A 222 -14.06 12.35 -20.70
CA VAL A 222 -15.31 13.13 -20.77
C VAL A 222 -15.86 13.55 -19.41
N GLU A 223 -15.39 12.92 -18.33
CA GLU A 223 -15.78 13.26 -16.95
C GLU A 223 -14.76 14.15 -16.26
N ASP A 224 -13.54 14.26 -16.80
CA ASP A 224 -12.43 14.96 -16.17
C ASP A 224 -11.49 15.60 -17.20
N CYS A 225 -11.72 16.89 -17.47
CA CYS A 225 -10.94 17.67 -18.44
C CYS A 225 -9.41 17.65 -18.21
N GLN A 226 -8.93 17.39 -16.98
CA GLN A 226 -7.50 17.28 -16.73
C GLN A 226 -6.91 16.00 -17.34
N PHE A 227 -7.70 14.95 -17.50
CA PHE A 227 -7.23 13.63 -17.93
C PHE A 227 -7.61 13.30 -19.39
N PHE A 228 -6.87 12.34 -19.93
CA PHE A 228 -7.07 11.78 -21.27
C PHE A 228 -6.56 10.33 -21.30
N TYR A 229 -7.02 9.56 -22.28
CA TYR A 229 -6.61 8.18 -22.48
C TYR A 229 -5.57 8.09 -23.60
N VAL A 230 -4.43 7.44 -23.31
CA VAL A 230 -3.47 6.99 -24.32
C VAL A 230 -3.81 5.54 -24.69
N CYS A 231 -4.15 5.29 -25.96
CA CYS A 231 -4.49 3.95 -26.43
C CYS A 231 -3.25 3.23 -26.99
N VAL A 232 -2.54 2.52 -26.11
CA VAL A 232 -1.35 1.74 -26.49
C VAL A 232 -1.76 0.67 -27.51
N ASN A 233 -1.07 0.67 -28.65
CA ASN A 233 -1.39 -0.12 -29.85
C ASN A 233 -2.87 -0.07 -30.26
N GLY A 234 -3.56 1.05 -30.00
CA GLY A 234 -4.99 1.22 -30.31
C GLY A 234 -5.98 0.41 -29.45
N VAL A 235 -5.51 -0.39 -28.47
CA VAL A 235 -6.37 -1.36 -27.76
C VAL A 235 -6.36 -1.19 -26.24
N THR A 236 -5.21 -0.84 -25.65
CA THR A 236 -5.04 -0.77 -24.19
C THR A 236 -5.04 0.69 -23.72
N PRO A 237 -6.10 1.17 -23.05
CA PRO A 237 -6.13 2.55 -22.56
C PRO A 237 -5.25 2.72 -21.33
N ARG A 238 -4.54 3.84 -21.26
CA ARG A 238 -3.79 4.30 -20.08
C ARG A 238 -4.21 5.73 -19.77
N ARG A 239 -4.91 5.95 -18.65
CA ARG A 239 -5.38 7.27 -18.20
C ARG A 239 -4.17 8.12 -17.79
N SER A 240 -3.98 9.27 -18.43
CA SER A 240 -2.86 10.20 -18.22
C SER A 240 -3.40 11.59 -17.92
N GLY A 241 -2.70 12.38 -17.11
CA GLY A 241 -3.11 13.72 -16.72
C GLY A 241 -2.28 14.84 -17.37
N CYS A 242 -2.95 15.93 -17.75
CA CYS A 242 -2.35 17.23 -17.96
C CYS A 242 -1.90 17.85 -16.63
N LYS A 243 -1.09 18.91 -16.68
CA LYS A 243 -0.70 19.65 -15.46
C LYS A 243 -1.93 20.32 -14.85
N LEU A 244 -1.86 20.60 -13.54
CA LEU A 244 -2.88 21.40 -12.85
C LEU A 244 -3.09 22.74 -13.58
N GLY A 245 -4.35 23.12 -13.80
CA GLY A 245 -4.76 24.28 -14.61
C GLY A 245 -4.84 24.03 -16.13
N GLN A 246 -4.30 22.92 -16.63
CA GLN A 246 -4.40 22.51 -18.02
C GLN A 246 -5.50 21.46 -18.23
N ALA A 247 -6.01 21.38 -19.45
CA ALA A 247 -6.93 20.35 -19.92
C ALA A 247 -6.46 19.78 -21.27
N PHE A 248 -6.97 18.61 -21.65
CA PHE A 248 -6.64 17.98 -22.94
C PHE A 248 -7.50 18.55 -24.07
N ASP A 249 -6.86 19.15 -25.07
CA ASP A 249 -7.48 19.59 -26.33
C ASP A 249 -7.43 18.44 -27.35
N GLU A 250 -8.58 17.84 -27.64
CA GLU A 250 -8.72 16.77 -28.64
C GLU A 250 -8.35 17.26 -30.05
N ARG A 251 -8.62 18.53 -30.39
CA ARG A 251 -8.36 19.08 -31.74
C ARG A 251 -6.88 19.12 -32.08
N THR A 252 -6.01 19.30 -31.09
CA THR A 252 -4.55 19.30 -31.25
C THR A 252 -3.88 18.05 -30.68
N GLY A 253 -4.63 17.21 -29.96
CA GLY A 253 -4.15 16.02 -29.26
C GLY A 253 -3.11 16.36 -28.20
N LYS A 254 -3.26 17.48 -27.47
CA LYS A 254 -2.25 18.01 -26.53
C LYS A 254 -2.92 18.69 -25.33
N CYS A 255 -2.17 18.85 -24.24
CA CYS A 255 -2.59 19.69 -23.13
C CYS A 255 -2.38 21.18 -23.46
N ASP A 256 -3.38 22.01 -23.22
CA ASP A 256 -3.26 23.48 -23.15
C ASP A 256 -4.06 23.99 -21.93
N TRP A 257 -4.01 25.29 -21.66
CA TRP A 257 -4.73 25.91 -20.55
C TRP A 257 -6.24 25.75 -20.70
N ALA A 258 -6.91 25.27 -19.65
CA ALA A 258 -8.32 24.90 -19.69
C ALA A 258 -9.20 26.04 -20.25
N ARG A 259 -8.90 27.29 -19.87
CA ARG A 259 -9.58 28.52 -20.35
C ARG A 259 -9.62 28.71 -21.87
N LYS A 260 -8.75 28.05 -22.64
CA LYS A 260 -8.71 28.11 -24.11
C LYS A 260 -9.52 27.00 -24.78
N ILE A 261 -9.87 25.95 -24.05
CA ILE A 261 -10.59 24.77 -24.53
C ILE A 261 -12.07 25.00 -24.22
N PRO A 262 -12.94 25.30 -25.20
CA PRO A 262 -14.29 25.83 -24.94
C PRO A 262 -15.17 24.98 -24.02
N GLU A 263 -15.03 23.66 -24.11
CA GLU A 263 -15.70 22.63 -23.30
C GLU A 263 -15.14 22.55 -21.86
N CYS A 264 -13.87 22.88 -21.66
CA CYS A 264 -13.17 22.78 -20.38
C CYS A 264 -12.85 24.15 -19.73
N LYS A 265 -13.25 25.27 -20.35
CA LYS A 265 -12.93 26.64 -19.92
C LYS A 265 -13.28 26.97 -18.46
N ASP A 266 -14.31 26.28 -17.94
CA ASP A 266 -14.87 26.49 -16.61
C ASP A 266 -14.51 25.35 -15.62
N TRP A 267 -13.73 24.33 -16.06
CA TRP A 267 -13.46 23.10 -15.31
C TRP A 267 -12.86 23.33 -13.92
N TYR A 268 -11.87 24.23 -13.82
CA TYR A 268 -11.18 24.52 -12.56
C TYR A 268 -11.90 25.56 -11.69
N LYS A 269 -13.07 26.10 -12.10
CA LYS A 269 -13.79 27.10 -11.31
C LYS A 269 -14.27 26.48 -9.99
N GLY A 270 -13.79 27.03 -8.88
CA GLY A 270 -14.04 26.50 -7.54
C GLY A 270 -13.08 25.38 -7.10
N GLN A 271 -12.17 24.95 -7.98
CA GLN A 271 -11.00 24.13 -7.61
C GLN A 271 -9.76 25.01 -7.40
N LEU A 272 -9.63 26.07 -8.21
CA LEU A 272 -8.58 27.09 -8.16
C LEU A 272 -9.22 28.48 -8.26
N THR A 273 -8.55 29.51 -7.74
CA THR A 273 -8.90 30.91 -8.05
C THR A 273 -8.36 31.33 -9.42
N ASP A 274 -8.88 32.43 -9.96
CA ASP A 274 -8.38 32.99 -11.23
C ASP A 274 -6.91 33.44 -11.10
N GLU A 275 -6.50 33.93 -9.93
CA GLU A 275 -5.11 34.29 -9.63
C GLU A 275 -4.19 33.06 -9.51
N GLU A 276 -4.66 31.96 -8.91
CA GLU A 276 -3.90 30.71 -8.86
C GLU A 276 -3.71 30.12 -10.25
N LEU A 277 -4.76 30.14 -11.08
CA LEU A 277 -4.69 29.67 -12.47
C LEU A 277 -3.77 30.55 -13.33
N ASP A 278 -3.83 31.87 -13.18
CA ASP A 278 -2.90 32.77 -13.88
C ASP A 278 -1.45 32.61 -13.39
N ALA A 279 -1.22 32.37 -12.09
CA ALA A 279 0.12 32.09 -11.56
C ALA A 279 0.70 30.74 -12.04
N LEU A 280 -0.14 29.77 -12.40
CA LEU A 280 0.28 28.53 -13.06
C LEU A 280 0.66 28.75 -14.53
N GLU A 281 -0.08 29.61 -15.25
CA GLU A 281 0.19 29.94 -16.66
C GLU A 281 1.36 30.91 -16.85
N ASN A 282 1.48 31.89 -15.94
CA ASN A 282 2.46 32.96 -15.94
C ASN A 282 3.31 32.90 -14.66
N PRO A 283 4.11 31.83 -14.46
CA PRO A 283 4.86 31.64 -13.21
C PRO A 283 5.85 32.79 -12.98
N PRO A 284 5.90 33.35 -11.74
CA PRO A 284 6.75 34.49 -11.45
C PRO A 284 8.24 34.16 -11.67
N PRO A 285 9.06 35.15 -12.06
CA PRO A 285 10.47 34.93 -12.33
C PRO A 285 11.16 34.39 -11.08
N LYS A 286 11.81 33.22 -11.22
CA LYS A 286 12.51 32.56 -10.10
C LYS A 286 13.50 33.54 -9.45
N PRO A 287 13.51 33.68 -8.12
CA PRO A 287 14.45 34.55 -7.43
C PRO A 287 15.88 34.13 -7.78
N LYS A 288 16.71 35.10 -8.18
CA LYS A 288 18.12 34.82 -8.49
C LYS A 288 18.81 34.31 -7.22
N PRO A 289 19.59 33.21 -7.27
CA PRO A 289 20.35 32.75 -6.13
C PRO A 289 21.34 33.84 -5.70
N SER A 290 21.21 34.31 -4.46
CA SER A 290 22.01 35.39 -3.91
C SER A 290 23.45 34.92 -3.60
N GLY A 291 24.36 35.17 -4.54
CA GLY A 291 25.78 35.45 -4.27
C GLY A 291 26.59 34.43 -3.46
N GLY A 292 26.97 33.32 -4.08
CA GLY A 292 28.02 32.41 -3.58
C GLY A 292 29.35 32.52 -4.35
N SER A 293 29.95 33.71 -4.41
CA SER A 293 31.17 33.94 -5.22
C SER A 293 32.46 33.42 -4.55
N SER A 294 32.60 32.11 -4.44
CA SER A 294 33.88 31.46 -4.13
C SER A 294 34.72 31.31 -5.40
N ARG A 295 35.27 32.44 -5.86
CA ARG A 295 36.24 32.51 -6.96
C ARG A 295 37.53 31.78 -6.55
N ARG A 296 37.61 30.46 -6.78
CA ARG A 296 38.82 29.66 -6.56
C ARG A 296 40.00 30.34 -7.28
N LYS A 297 40.92 30.94 -6.51
CA LYS A 297 42.19 31.44 -7.04
C LYS A 297 42.96 30.25 -7.61
N ARG A 298 43.10 30.23 -8.93
CA ARG A 298 44.03 29.34 -9.63
C ARG A 298 45.45 29.63 -9.14
N PRO A 299 46.23 28.64 -8.66
CA PRO A 299 47.61 28.88 -8.25
C PRO A 299 48.42 29.46 -9.40
N GLN A 300 49.15 30.54 -9.14
CA GLN A 300 50.13 31.06 -10.07
C GLN A 300 51.33 30.11 -10.07
N LYS A 301 51.71 29.63 -11.25
CA LYS A 301 52.90 28.81 -11.43
C LYS A 301 54.12 29.73 -11.31
N SER A 302 54.83 29.67 -10.19
CA SER A 302 56.15 30.29 -10.07
C SER A 302 57.12 29.57 -10.99
N GLN A 303 57.85 30.34 -11.80
CA GLN A 303 59.08 29.89 -12.42
C GLN A 303 60.21 30.23 -11.44
N ASP A 304 60.99 29.22 -11.07
CA ASP A 304 62.46 29.22 -10.92
C ASP A 304 62.90 27.76 -10.71
#